data_AF-X1SLH9-F1
#
_entry.id   AF-X1SLH9-F1
#
_cell.length_a   1.000
_cell.length_b   1.000
_cell.length_c   1.000
_cell.angle_alpha   90.00
_cell.angle_beta   90.00
_cell.angle_gamma   90.00
#
_symmetry.space_group_name_H-M   'P 1'
#
loop_
_entity.id
_entity.type
_entity.pdbx_description
1 polymer ?
#
loop_
_entity_poly.entity_id
_entity_poly.type
_entity_poly.pdbx_seq_one_letter_code
_entity_poly.pdbx_strand_id
1 'polypeptide(L)'
;ENIKKELEEKYSAGIEDITKQLEEKNEKIKEFQNIEKRLRDEKRRLEEEKEEFDLKVAREVDEKIKEEKEKTEKLLAEKYQIELGEKDKTIKDLQKALDEALRKASSGSAIVRGEIQELNLEYLLKQAFPIDDIKPVARGKPGGDVVHVVKGSRGFPCGVILWESKRTKNWNDSWLDKIREDLREIKGNIPIIVSEVIPKEIDSFDRRDNVWITKFECVIPLATVLRDMLQRVAYERTAATGRGKKEEILYNYITSHEFRQRVEAIVEVFKGMQS
;
A
#
# COMPACT_ATOMS: atom_id res chain seq x y z
N GLU A 1 16.57 -41.55 113.96
CA GLU A 1 16.91 -40.15 113.60
C GLU A 1 17.87 -40.03 112.41
N ASN A 2 18.96 -40.80 112.32
CA ASN A 2 19.92 -40.70 111.19
C ASN A 2 19.33 -40.89 109.78
N ILE A 3 18.46 -41.87 109.56
CA ILE A 3 17.88 -42.16 108.23
C ILE A 3 17.00 -41.00 107.73
N LYS A 4 16.35 -40.27 108.64
CA LYS A 4 15.47 -39.13 108.29
C LYS A 4 16.29 -37.92 107.85
N LYS A 5 17.43 -37.70 108.51
CA LYS A 5 18.40 -36.64 108.21
C LYS A 5 19.13 -36.88 106.88
N GLU A 6 19.54 -38.12 106.61
CA GLU A 6 20.12 -38.51 105.31
C GLU A 6 19.11 -38.39 104.15
N LEU A 7 17.83 -38.70 104.39
CA LEU A 7 16.78 -38.49 103.40
C LEU A 7 16.60 -36.99 103.12
N GLU A 8 16.49 -36.17 104.16
CA GLU A 8 16.33 -34.71 104.05
C GLU A 8 17.51 -34.05 103.31
N GLU A 9 18.75 -34.45 103.61
CA GLU A 9 19.94 -33.98 102.89
C GLU A 9 19.95 -34.42 101.42
N LYS A 10 19.55 -35.66 101.10
CA LYS A 10 19.42 -36.10 99.69
C LYS A 10 18.33 -35.35 98.94
N TYR A 11 17.18 -35.10 99.57
CA TYR A 11 16.10 -34.33 98.95
C TYR A 11 16.47 -32.86 98.79
N SER A 12 17.17 -32.25 99.75
CA SER A 12 17.64 -30.86 99.62
C SER A 12 18.68 -30.72 98.51
N ALA A 13 19.64 -31.65 98.43
CA ALA A 13 20.65 -31.67 97.37
C ALA A 13 20.01 -31.89 95.98
N GLY A 14 19.00 -32.76 95.88
CA GLY A 14 18.26 -32.98 94.63
C GLY A 14 17.42 -31.77 94.20
N ILE A 15 16.83 -31.05 95.17
CA ILE A 15 16.11 -29.79 94.90
C ILE A 15 17.09 -28.72 94.45
N GLU A 16 18.24 -28.54 95.11
CA GLU A 16 19.27 -27.58 94.69
C GLU A 16 19.80 -27.86 93.28
N ASP A 17 20.09 -29.12 92.94
CA ASP A 17 20.54 -29.51 91.60
C ASP A 17 19.48 -29.21 90.52
N ILE A 18 18.22 -29.57 90.78
CA ILE A 18 17.11 -29.26 89.86
C ILE A 18 16.93 -27.75 89.71
N THR A 19 17.01 -26.98 90.79
CA THR A 19 16.83 -25.52 90.76
C THR A 19 17.94 -24.88 89.93
N LYS A 20 19.19 -25.34 90.11
CA LYS A 20 20.36 -24.89 89.36
C LYS A 20 20.24 -25.21 87.87
N GLN A 21 19.80 -26.43 87.52
CA GLN A 21 19.52 -26.80 86.13
C GLN A 21 18.37 -25.97 85.51
N LEU A 22 17.38 -25.58 86.31
CA LEU A 22 16.25 -24.76 85.87
C LEU A 22 16.68 -23.31 85.62
N GLU A 23 17.55 -22.76 86.46
CA GLU A 23 18.20 -21.46 86.25
C GLU A 23 19.08 -21.46 85.00
N GLU A 24 19.96 -22.45 84.82
CA GLU A 24 20.79 -22.56 83.61
C GLU A 24 19.96 -22.69 82.32
N LYS A 25 18.85 -23.44 82.36
CA LYS A 25 17.94 -23.55 81.22
C LYS A 25 17.20 -22.23 80.96
N ASN A 26 16.78 -21.52 82.01
CA ASN A 26 16.12 -20.22 81.86
C ASN A 26 17.06 -19.16 81.29
N GLU A 27 18.32 -19.15 81.69
CA GLU A 27 19.35 -18.29 81.09
C GLU A 27 19.56 -18.61 79.61
N LYS A 28 19.70 -19.89 79.26
CA LYS A 28 19.80 -20.32 77.85
C LYS A 28 18.56 -19.93 77.04
N ILE A 29 17.35 -20.06 77.59
CA ILE A 29 16.11 -19.65 76.92
C ILE A 29 16.11 -18.15 76.64
N LYS A 30 16.51 -17.31 77.62
CA LYS A 30 16.63 -15.87 77.43
C LYS A 30 17.66 -15.52 76.36
N GLU A 31 18.80 -16.22 76.36
CA GLU A 31 19.85 -16.01 75.36
C GLU A 31 19.36 -16.41 73.95
N PHE A 32 18.68 -17.55 73.80
CA PHE A 32 18.05 -17.96 72.55
C PHE A 32 16.97 -16.97 72.07
N GLN A 33 16.13 -16.46 72.97
CA GLN A 33 15.11 -15.46 72.64
C GLN A 33 15.76 -14.14 72.15
N ASN A 34 16.87 -13.73 72.75
CA ASN A 34 17.62 -12.55 72.30
C ASN A 34 18.28 -12.77 70.93
N ILE A 35 18.86 -13.95 70.70
CA ILE A 35 19.43 -14.31 69.40
C ILE A 35 18.34 -14.38 68.33
N GLU A 36 17.20 -14.99 68.62
CA GLU A 36 16.07 -15.07 67.69
C GLU A 36 15.55 -13.68 67.33
N LYS A 37 15.38 -12.80 68.32
CA LYS A 37 14.96 -11.41 68.09
C LYS A 37 15.96 -10.69 67.18
N ARG A 38 17.26 -10.80 67.46
CA ARG A 38 18.31 -10.19 66.64
C ARG A 38 18.29 -10.71 65.20
N LEU A 39 18.16 -12.01 65.00
CA LEU A 39 18.09 -12.63 63.67
C LEU A 39 16.85 -12.19 62.90
N ARG A 40 15.70 -12.04 63.57
CA ARG A 40 14.47 -11.52 62.94
C ARG A 40 14.61 -10.05 62.53
N ASP A 41 15.22 -9.23 63.37
CA ASP A 41 15.47 -7.80 63.08
C ASP A 41 16.46 -7.65 61.91
N GLU A 42 17.54 -8.44 61.90
CA GLU A 42 18.52 -8.47 60.82
C GLU A 42 17.90 -8.97 59.50
N LYS A 43 17.08 -10.02 59.55
CA LYS A 43 16.35 -10.51 58.38
C LYS A 43 15.42 -9.44 57.78
N ARG A 44 14.65 -8.73 58.62
CA ARG A 44 13.78 -7.64 58.15
C ARG A 44 14.59 -6.53 57.48
N ARG A 45 15.71 -6.14 58.08
CA ARG A 45 16.58 -5.11 57.50
C ARG A 45 17.15 -5.53 56.14
N LEU A 46 17.56 -6.79 56.00
CA LEU A 46 18.04 -7.33 54.73
C LEU A 46 16.93 -7.42 53.67
N GLU A 47 15.70 -7.75 54.07
CA GLU A 47 14.55 -7.76 53.16
C GLU A 47 14.22 -6.33 52.66
N GLU A 48 14.21 -5.34 53.57
CA GLU A 48 14.00 -3.93 53.22
C GLU A 48 15.13 -3.39 52.31
N GLU A 49 16.40 -3.65 52.64
CA GLU A 49 17.56 -3.27 51.82
C GLU A 49 17.49 -3.91 50.42
N LYS A 50 17.03 -5.17 50.33
CA LYS A 50 16.89 -5.87 49.06
C LYS A 50 15.75 -5.27 48.22
N GLU A 51 14.59 -4.99 48.80
CA GLU A 51 13.49 -4.35 48.07
C GLU A 51 13.89 -2.97 47.56
N GLU A 52 14.59 -2.17 48.36
CA GLU A 52 15.09 -0.86 47.95
C GLU A 52 16.13 -0.98 46.82
N PHE A 53 17.02 -1.97 46.92
CA PHE A 53 18.01 -2.26 45.88
C PHE A 53 17.35 -2.70 44.57
N ASP A 54 16.41 -3.65 44.62
CA ASP A 54 15.68 -4.14 43.44
C ASP A 54 14.92 -2.99 42.76
N LEU A 55 14.31 -2.10 43.55
CA LEU A 55 13.58 -0.93 43.03
C LEU A 55 14.52 0.11 42.41
N LYS A 56 15.72 0.31 42.97
CA LYS A 56 16.76 1.15 42.38
C LYS A 56 17.27 0.58 41.06
N VAL A 57 17.55 -0.72 41.01
CA VAL A 57 17.99 -1.41 39.79
C VAL A 57 16.93 -1.32 38.70
N ALA A 58 15.65 -1.53 39.04
CA ALA A 58 14.55 -1.39 38.10
C ALA A 58 14.49 0.01 37.47
N ARG A 59 14.62 1.06 38.29
CA ARG A 59 14.66 2.46 37.81
C ARG A 59 15.87 2.73 36.90
N GLU A 60 17.06 2.27 37.27
CA GLU A 60 18.26 2.43 36.43
C GLU A 60 18.13 1.69 35.10
N VAL A 61 17.49 0.52 35.08
CA VAL A 61 17.23 -0.23 33.85
C VAL A 61 16.22 0.51 32.96
N ASP A 62 15.14 1.03 33.53
CA ASP A 62 14.13 1.80 32.80
C ASP A 62 14.72 3.08 32.18
N GLU A 63 15.57 3.80 32.93
CA GLU A 63 16.29 4.97 32.42
C GLU A 63 17.22 4.59 31.25
N LYS A 64 18.01 3.52 31.39
CA LYS A 64 18.88 3.03 30.30
C LYS A 64 18.10 2.61 29.07
N ILE A 65 16.97 1.92 29.23
CA ILE A 65 16.09 1.54 28.11
C ILE A 65 15.56 2.79 27.39
N LYS A 66 15.16 3.81 28.15
CA LYS A 66 14.67 5.07 27.57
C LYS A 66 15.77 5.79 26.80
N GLU A 67 16.95 5.93 27.38
CA GLU A 67 18.10 6.55 26.70
C GLU A 67 18.49 5.81 25.42
N GLU A 68 18.51 4.47 25.45
CA GLU A 68 18.87 3.66 24.29
C GLU A 68 17.82 3.75 23.18
N LYS A 69 16.53 3.80 23.53
CA LYS A 69 15.44 4.04 22.57
C LYS A 69 15.59 5.40 21.90
N GLU A 70 15.80 6.47 22.66
CA GLU A 70 15.97 7.82 22.11
C GLU A 70 17.21 7.91 21.21
N LYS A 71 18.32 7.26 21.56
CA LYS A 71 19.51 7.18 20.70
C LYS A 71 19.22 6.41 19.42
N THR A 72 18.53 5.28 19.52
CA THR A 72 18.20 4.42 18.37
C THR A 72 17.28 5.15 17.40
N GLU A 73 16.26 5.85 17.89
CA GLU A 73 15.34 6.64 17.06
C GLU A 73 16.07 7.78 16.33
N LYS A 74 16.96 8.51 17.02
CA LYS A 74 17.79 9.55 16.39
C LYS A 74 18.70 8.99 15.30
N LEU A 75 19.41 7.90 15.58
CA LEU A 75 20.29 7.25 14.60
C LEU A 75 19.52 6.75 13.37
N LEU A 76 18.34 6.17 13.58
CA LEU A 76 17.46 5.75 12.48
C LEU A 76 17.00 6.96 11.65
N ALA A 77 16.55 8.03 12.30
CA ALA A 77 16.09 9.24 11.61
C ALA A 77 17.22 9.88 10.78
N GLU A 78 18.42 9.99 11.34
CA GLU A 78 19.61 10.51 10.64
C GLU A 78 19.97 9.61 9.44
N LYS A 79 19.98 8.29 9.63
CA LYS A 79 20.27 7.34 8.54
C LYS A 79 19.23 7.43 7.42
N TYR A 80 17.94 7.53 7.76
CA TYR A 80 16.88 7.71 6.78
C TYR A 80 17.00 9.04 6.02
N GLN A 81 17.36 10.13 6.70
CA GLN A 81 17.59 11.40 6.03
C GLN A 81 18.76 11.34 5.05
N ILE A 82 19.87 10.71 5.44
CA ILE A 82 21.04 10.53 4.56
C ILE A 82 20.64 9.69 3.34
N GLU A 83 19.97 8.55 3.55
CA GLU A 83 19.55 7.66 2.45
C GLU A 83 18.55 8.34 1.50
N LEU A 84 17.60 9.12 2.03
CA LEU A 84 16.68 9.91 1.22
C LEU A 84 17.42 10.98 0.42
N GLY A 85 18.36 11.69 1.04
CA GLY A 85 19.18 12.69 0.35
C GLY A 85 20.05 12.11 -0.77
N GLU A 86 20.64 10.93 -0.54
CA GLU A 86 21.40 10.20 -1.56
C GLU A 86 20.51 9.75 -2.73
N LYS A 87 19.31 9.23 -2.44
CA LYS A 87 18.33 8.87 -3.47
C LYS A 87 17.84 10.09 -4.25
N ASP A 88 17.54 11.20 -3.58
CA ASP A 88 17.13 12.44 -4.23
C ASP A 88 18.23 13.01 -5.14
N LYS A 89 19.49 12.95 -4.68
CA LYS A 89 20.64 13.34 -5.50
C LYS A 89 20.78 12.41 -6.70
N THR A 90 20.64 11.10 -6.50
CA THR A 90 20.67 10.10 -7.58
C THR A 90 19.57 10.35 -8.61
N ILE A 91 18.35 10.63 -8.17
CA ILE A 91 17.22 10.97 -9.05
C ILE A 91 17.54 12.22 -9.86
N LYS A 92 18.05 13.28 -9.23
CA LYS A 92 18.44 14.51 -9.94
C LYS A 92 19.56 14.28 -10.95
N ASP A 93 20.57 13.49 -10.59
CA ASP A 93 21.68 13.16 -11.47
C ASP A 93 21.22 12.30 -12.66
N LEU A 94 20.32 11.34 -12.43
CA LEU A 94 19.68 10.55 -13.48
C LEU A 94 18.78 11.40 -14.41
N GLN A 95 18.01 12.32 -13.85
CA GLN A 95 17.20 13.27 -14.62
C GLN A 95 18.10 14.15 -15.50
N LYS A 96 19.19 14.67 -14.95
CA LYS A 96 20.15 15.47 -15.72
C LYS A 96 20.84 14.66 -16.80
N ALA A 97 21.25 13.42 -16.50
CA ALA A 97 21.84 12.51 -17.49
C ALA A 97 20.84 12.15 -18.59
N LEU A 98 19.55 11.98 -18.25
CA LEU A 98 18.47 11.78 -19.21
C LEU A 98 18.28 13.01 -20.09
N ASP A 99 18.25 14.21 -19.52
CA ASP A 99 18.14 15.47 -20.27
C ASP A 99 19.35 15.69 -21.19
N GLU A 100 20.56 15.36 -20.73
CA GLU A 100 21.77 15.43 -21.55
C GLU A 100 21.78 14.37 -22.65
N ALA A 101 21.31 13.15 -22.38
CA ALA A 101 21.14 12.10 -23.37
C ALA A 101 20.08 12.47 -24.41
N LEU A 102 18.95 13.04 -23.98
CA LEU A 102 17.91 13.60 -24.84
C LEU A 102 18.44 14.76 -25.68
N ARG A 103 19.24 15.66 -25.08
CA ARG A 103 19.90 16.75 -25.82
C ARG A 103 20.91 16.22 -26.84
N LYS A 104 21.75 15.26 -26.50
CA LYS A 104 22.69 14.63 -27.44
C LYS A 104 21.96 13.86 -28.55
N ALA A 105 20.89 13.15 -28.22
CA ALA A 105 20.00 12.52 -29.19
C ALA A 105 19.34 13.57 -30.10
N SER A 106 18.98 14.74 -29.56
CA SER A 106 18.39 15.86 -30.32
C SER A 106 19.41 16.65 -31.17
N SER A 107 20.70 16.58 -30.84
CA SER A 107 21.80 17.10 -31.68
C SER A 107 22.09 16.22 -32.88
N GLY A 108 21.67 14.94 -32.84
CA GLY A 108 21.61 14.03 -33.97
C GLY A 108 20.27 14.15 -34.69
N SER A 109 20.16 15.12 -35.59
CA SER A 109 19.07 15.28 -36.57
C SER A 109 17.73 15.82 -36.06
N ALA A 110 17.15 16.70 -36.88
CA ALA A 110 15.96 17.52 -36.67
C ALA A 110 14.62 16.75 -36.53
N ILE A 111 14.65 15.52 -36.00
CA ILE A 111 13.49 14.61 -35.92
C ILE A 111 12.93 14.54 -34.49
N VAL A 112 13.73 14.76 -33.45
CA VAL A 112 13.33 14.49 -32.05
C VAL A 112 12.63 15.68 -31.36
N ARG A 113 12.69 16.88 -31.92
CA ARG A 113 12.11 18.09 -31.27
C ARG A 113 10.58 18.20 -31.41
N GLY A 114 9.96 17.40 -32.27
CA GLY A 114 8.49 17.32 -32.39
C GLY A 114 7.83 16.30 -31.46
N GLU A 115 8.58 15.33 -30.90
CA GLU A 115 8.01 14.17 -30.20
C GLU A 115 8.04 14.28 -28.66
N ILE A 116 8.59 15.36 -28.09
CA ILE A 116 8.65 15.57 -26.63
C ILE A 116 7.55 16.53 -26.13
N GLN A 117 6.68 17.03 -27.02
CA GLN A 117 5.57 17.91 -26.64
C GLN A 117 4.18 17.28 -26.84
N GLU A 118 4.11 16.00 -27.15
CA GLU A 118 2.84 15.29 -27.30
C GLU A 118 2.84 14.03 -26.44
N LEU A 119 1.97 14.02 -25.44
CA LEU A 119 1.65 12.86 -24.63
C LEU A 119 1.42 11.65 -25.55
N ASN A 120 2.32 10.66 -25.49
CA ASN A 120 2.18 9.42 -26.25
C ASN A 120 0.90 8.71 -25.77
N LEU A 121 -0.09 8.54 -26.66
CA LEU A 121 -1.37 7.89 -26.39
C LEU A 121 -1.17 6.50 -25.75
N GLU A 122 -0.19 5.75 -26.23
CA GLU A 122 0.17 4.44 -25.68
C GLU A 122 0.64 4.56 -24.23
N TYR A 123 1.53 5.52 -23.94
CA TYR A 123 2.05 5.75 -22.60
C TYR A 123 0.93 6.16 -21.64
N LEU A 124 0.06 7.08 -22.07
CA LEU A 124 -1.08 7.54 -21.29
C LEU A 124 -2.02 6.38 -20.93
N LEU A 125 -2.39 5.55 -21.91
CA LEU A 125 -3.23 4.38 -21.69
C LEU A 125 -2.55 3.34 -20.79
N LYS A 126 -1.24 3.09 -20.94
CA LYS A 126 -0.49 2.13 -20.11
C LYS A 126 -0.43 2.56 -18.65
N GLN A 127 -0.25 3.86 -18.38
CA GLN A 127 -0.26 4.40 -17.03
C GLN A 127 -1.65 4.26 -16.39
N ALA A 128 -2.72 4.55 -17.14
CA ALA A 128 -4.08 4.49 -16.63
C ALA A 128 -4.62 3.06 -16.45
N PHE A 129 -4.19 2.11 -17.30
CA PHE A 129 -4.68 0.72 -17.28
C PHE A 129 -3.55 -0.31 -17.25
N PRO A 130 -2.78 -0.44 -16.15
CA PRO A 130 -1.58 -1.28 -16.09
C PRO A 130 -1.82 -2.78 -16.28
N ILE A 131 -3.05 -3.26 -16.04
CA ILE A 131 -3.42 -4.67 -16.16
C ILE A 131 -3.67 -5.04 -17.63
N ASP A 132 -4.13 -4.08 -18.43
CA ASP A 132 -4.52 -4.30 -19.82
C ASP A 132 -3.29 -4.50 -20.72
N ASP A 133 -3.47 -5.12 -21.89
CA ASP A 133 -2.37 -5.27 -22.87
C ASP A 133 -2.52 -4.20 -23.95
N ILE A 134 -1.61 -3.23 -23.95
CA ILE A 134 -1.63 -2.05 -24.81
C ILE A 134 -0.38 -2.07 -25.69
N LYS A 135 -0.58 -2.16 -27.00
CA LYS A 135 0.50 -2.34 -27.97
C LYS A 135 0.39 -1.32 -29.10
N PRO A 136 1.52 -0.71 -29.52
CA PRO A 136 1.54 0.12 -30.70
C PRO A 136 1.41 -0.76 -31.95
N VAL A 137 0.78 -0.23 -32.99
CA VAL A 137 0.71 -0.88 -34.30
C VAL A 137 1.80 -0.32 -35.20
N ALA A 138 2.52 -1.22 -35.87
CA ALA A 138 3.62 -0.85 -36.74
C ALA A 138 3.08 -0.11 -37.98
N ARG A 139 3.78 0.95 -38.41
CA ARG A 139 3.42 1.71 -39.62
C ARG A 139 3.23 0.76 -40.81
N GLY A 140 2.11 0.91 -41.51
CA GLY A 140 1.78 0.12 -42.70
C GLY A 140 1.12 -1.24 -42.39
N LYS A 141 0.83 -1.55 -41.12
CA LYS A 141 -0.05 -2.65 -40.74
C LYS A 141 -1.47 -2.14 -40.44
N PRO A 142 -2.50 -2.96 -40.70
CA PRO A 142 -3.85 -2.68 -40.23
C PRO A 142 -3.91 -2.74 -38.70
N GLY A 143 -4.73 -1.87 -38.10
CA GLY A 143 -4.89 -1.80 -36.64
C GLY A 143 -4.59 -0.44 -36.01
N GLY A 144 -4.81 0.65 -36.74
CA GLY A 144 -4.67 2.01 -36.23
C GLY A 144 -3.31 2.34 -35.61
N ASP A 145 -3.28 3.16 -34.54
CA ASP A 145 -2.05 3.52 -33.82
C ASP A 145 -1.82 2.63 -32.59
N VAL A 146 -2.87 2.34 -31.81
CA VAL A 146 -2.77 1.56 -30.57
C VAL A 146 -3.89 0.53 -30.48
N VAL A 147 -3.51 -0.72 -30.22
CA VAL A 147 -4.44 -1.81 -29.88
C VAL A 147 -4.43 -2.00 -28.38
N HIS A 148 -5.61 -1.88 -27.76
CA HIS A 148 -5.82 -1.97 -26.32
C HIS A 148 -6.72 -3.17 -26.01
N VAL A 149 -6.11 -4.25 -25.55
CA VAL A 149 -6.81 -5.45 -25.09
C VAL A 149 -7.18 -5.25 -23.61
N VAL A 150 -8.46 -5.03 -23.37
CA VAL A 150 -9.03 -4.87 -22.03
C VAL A 150 -9.01 -6.21 -21.30
N LYS A 151 -8.50 -6.22 -20.07
CA LYS A 151 -8.50 -7.41 -19.22
C LYS A 151 -9.36 -7.22 -17.98
N GLY A 152 -10.04 -8.27 -17.55
CA GLY A 152 -10.77 -8.31 -16.29
C GLY A 152 -9.85 -8.41 -15.07
N SER A 153 -10.42 -8.38 -13.87
CA SER A 153 -9.67 -8.47 -12.59
C SER A 153 -8.80 -9.72 -12.45
N ARG A 154 -9.14 -10.81 -13.16
CA ARG A 154 -8.38 -12.07 -13.20
C ARG A 154 -7.43 -12.18 -14.41
N GLY A 155 -7.22 -11.09 -15.15
CA GLY A 155 -6.33 -11.07 -16.32
C GLY A 155 -6.91 -11.68 -17.60
N PHE A 156 -8.16 -12.16 -17.59
CA PHE A 156 -8.81 -12.68 -18.79
C PHE A 156 -9.15 -11.54 -19.76
N PRO A 157 -8.95 -11.72 -21.09
CA PRO A 157 -9.31 -10.72 -22.08
C PRO A 157 -10.84 -10.57 -22.17
N CYS A 158 -11.32 -9.33 -22.07
CA CYS A 158 -12.74 -8.98 -22.10
C CYS A 158 -13.16 -8.32 -23.42
N GLY A 159 -12.21 -7.71 -24.14
CA GLY A 159 -12.46 -7.09 -25.44
C GLY A 159 -11.26 -6.29 -25.91
N VAL A 160 -11.37 -5.71 -27.11
CA VAL A 160 -10.31 -4.96 -27.76
C VAL A 160 -10.85 -3.59 -28.21
N ILE A 161 -10.17 -2.54 -27.78
CA ILE A 161 -10.37 -1.17 -28.23
C ILE A 161 -9.25 -0.84 -29.22
N LEU A 162 -9.62 -0.25 -30.34
CA LEU A 162 -8.70 0.22 -31.36
C LEU A 162 -8.65 1.75 -31.33
N TRP A 163 -7.45 2.30 -31.21
CA TRP A 163 -7.23 3.73 -31.13
C TRP A 163 -6.46 4.23 -32.35
N GLU A 164 -6.95 5.32 -32.94
CA GLU A 164 -6.30 6.07 -34.01
C GLU A 164 -6.16 7.53 -33.59
N SER A 165 -4.96 8.08 -33.67
CA SER A 165 -4.68 9.49 -33.40
C SER A 165 -4.56 10.26 -34.71
N LYS A 166 -5.30 11.36 -34.83
CA LYS A 166 -5.29 12.25 -35.99
C LYS A 166 -4.85 13.64 -35.58
N ARG A 167 -3.70 14.05 -36.09
CA ARG A 167 -3.15 15.40 -35.95
C ARG A 167 -3.29 16.12 -37.27
N THR A 168 -4.32 16.94 -37.37
CA THR A 168 -4.76 17.53 -38.62
C THR A 168 -5.60 18.76 -38.32
N LYS A 169 -5.52 19.73 -39.22
CA LYS A 169 -6.28 20.98 -39.11
C LYS A 169 -7.72 20.85 -39.56
N ASN A 170 -8.05 19.79 -40.31
CA ASN A 170 -9.38 19.54 -40.86
C ASN A 170 -9.79 18.11 -40.60
N TRP A 171 -11.03 17.91 -40.15
CA TRP A 171 -11.66 16.61 -40.02
C TRP A 171 -11.93 15.98 -41.40
N ASN A 172 -11.81 14.65 -41.52
CA ASN A 172 -12.15 13.91 -42.73
C ASN A 172 -12.95 12.64 -42.39
N ASP A 173 -14.18 12.58 -42.87
CA ASP A 173 -15.11 11.47 -42.59
C ASP A 173 -14.61 10.12 -43.12
N SER A 174 -13.71 10.08 -44.11
CA SER A 174 -13.12 8.82 -44.61
C SER A 174 -12.30 8.06 -43.55
N TRP A 175 -11.89 8.71 -42.46
CA TRP A 175 -11.25 8.00 -41.35
C TRP A 175 -12.20 7.04 -40.63
N LEU A 176 -13.50 7.33 -40.64
CA LEU A 176 -14.53 6.48 -40.05
C LEU A 176 -14.62 5.14 -40.78
N ASP A 177 -14.51 5.14 -42.11
CA ASP A 177 -14.51 3.92 -42.90
C ASP A 177 -13.25 3.11 -42.64
N LYS A 178 -12.08 3.75 -42.74
CA LYS A 178 -10.79 3.10 -42.57
C LYS A 178 -10.65 2.41 -41.20
N ILE A 179 -10.95 3.11 -40.10
CA ILE A 179 -10.78 2.53 -38.77
C ILE A 179 -11.75 1.35 -38.52
N ARG A 180 -12.91 1.33 -39.18
CA ARG A 180 -13.86 0.21 -39.09
C ARG A 180 -13.35 -1.01 -39.87
N GLU A 181 -12.70 -0.81 -41.00
CA GLU A 181 -12.00 -1.87 -41.73
C GLU A 181 -10.86 -2.44 -40.87
N ASP A 182 -10.00 -1.57 -40.34
CA ASP A 182 -8.90 -1.95 -39.44
C ASP A 182 -9.40 -2.73 -38.22
N LEU A 183 -10.52 -2.29 -37.61
CA LEU A 183 -11.15 -2.98 -36.48
C LEU A 183 -11.59 -4.41 -36.85
N ARG A 184 -12.17 -4.61 -38.05
CA ARG A 184 -12.61 -5.94 -38.50
C ARG A 184 -11.42 -6.88 -38.69
N GLU A 185 -10.32 -6.38 -39.24
CA GLU A 185 -9.12 -7.18 -39.46
C GLU A 185 -8.49 -7.67 -38.17
N ILE A 186 -8.45 -6.82 -37.13
CA ILE A 186 -7.94 -7.22 -35.81
C ILE A 186 -9.00 -7.92 -34.94
N LYS A 187 -10.22 -8.12 -35.45
CA LYS A 187 -11.38 -8.66 -34.72
C LYS A 187 -11.68 -7.88 -33.43
N GLY A 188 -11.55 -6.55 -33.49
CA GLY A 188 -11.75 -5.64 -32.39
C GLY A 188 -13.22 -5.37 -32.06
N ASN A 189 -13.47 -4.71 -30.93
CA ASN A 189 -14.82 -4.41 -30.46
C ASN A 189 -15.20 -2.95 -30.64
N ILE A 190 -14.29 -2.02 -30.35
CA ILE A 190 -14.60 -0.58 -30.30
C ILE A 190 -13.51 0.22 -31.01
N PRO A 191 -13.83 0.96 -32.10
CA PRO A 191 -12.89 1.88 -32.73
C PRO A 191 -13.05 3.29 -32.14
N ILE A 192 -11.92 3.96 -31.90
CA ILE A 192 -11.85 5.31 -31.34
C ILE A 192 -10.85 6.16 -32.14
N ILE A 193 -11.30 7.32 -32.59
CA ILE A 193 -10.46 8.35 -33.19
C ILE A 193 -10.23 9.46 -32.16
N VAL A 194 -8.97 9.72 -31.85
CA VAL A 194 -8.52 10.84 -31.05
C VAL A 194 -8.09 11.96 -32.00
N SER A 195 -8.70 13.13 -31.92
CA SER A 195 -8.37 14.27 -32.79
C SER A 195 -8.50 15.59 -32.03
N GLU A 196 -7.63 16.54 -32.36
CA GLU A 196 -7.74 17.93 -31.87
C GLU A 196 -8.89 18.66 -32.55
N VAL A 197 -9.06 18.43 -33.86
CA VAL A 197 -10.14 18.98 -34.67
C VAL A 197 -11.21 17.90 -34.83
N ILE A 198 -12.39 18.14 -34.25
CA ILE A 198 -13.55 17.25 -34.33
C ILE A 198 -14.73 17.99 -35.00
N PRO A 199 -15.74 17.27 -35.53
CA PRO A 199 -16.95 17.88 -36.11
C PRO A 199 -17.59 18.91 -35.18
N LYS A 200 -18.14 20.00 -35.73
CA LYS A 200 -18.66 21.14 -34.96
C LYS A 200 -19.84 20.78 -34.05
N GLU A 201 -20.48 19.65 -34.33
CA GLU A 201 -21.60 19.09 -33.60
C GLU A 201 -21.16 18.38 -32.30
N ILE A 202 -19.84 18.15 -32.13
CA ILE A 202 -19.27 17.39 -31.00
C ILE A 202 -18.42 18.33 -30.14
N ASP A 203 -18.75 18.42 -28.85
CA ASP A 203 -18.02 19.30 -27.92
C ASP A 203 -16.77 18.63 -27.31
N SER A 204 -16.93 17.42 -26.77
CA SER A 204 -15.84 16.69 -26.09
C SER A 204 -15.57 15.32 -26.72
N PHE A 205 -16.60 14.48 -26.78
CA PHE A 205 -16.60 13.22 -27.51
C PHE A 205 -18.02 12.81 -27.89
N ASP A 206 -18.18 12.04 -28.96
CA ASP A 206 -19.46 11.47 -29.38
C ASP A 206 -19.21 10.23 -30.25
N ARG A 207 -20.27 9.50 -30.58
CA ARG A 207 -20.23 8.32 -31.44
C ARG A 207 -20.92 8.59 -32.77
N ARG A 208 -20.15 8.50 -33.86
CA ARG A 208 -20.64 8.64 -35.24
C ARG A 208 -20.30 7.39 -36.05
N ASP A 209 -21.27 6.84 -36.78
CA ASP A 209 -21.09 5.65 -37.64
C ASP A 209 -20.46 4.43 -36.94
N ASN A 210 -20.75 4.28 -35.64
CA ASN A 210 -20.19 3.28 -34.72
C ASN A 210 -18.69 3.44 -34.41
N VAL A 211 -18.15 4.65 -34.59
CA VAL A 211 -16.81 5.05 -34.18
C VAL A 211 -16.91 6.13 -33.12
N TRP A 212 -16.17 5.98 -32.03
CA TRP A 212 -16.04 7.04 -31.04
C TRP A 212 -15.06 8.09 -31.53
N ILE A 213 -15.43 9.35 -31.41
CA ILE A 213 -14.59 10.49 -31.75
C ILE A 213 -14.38 11.26 -30.45
N THR A 214 -13.13 11.54 -30.08
CA THR A 214 -12.81 12.21 -28.82
C THR A 214 -11.66 13.19 -28.96
N LYS A 215 -11.68 14.26 -28.17
CA LYS A 215 -10.48 15.05 -27.89
C LYS A 215 -9.51 14.27 -27.01
N PHE A 216 -8.23 14.65 -27.06
CA PHE A 216 -7.18 14.00 -26.28
C PHE A 216 -7.44 14.05 -24.77
N GLU A 217 -7.99 15.17 -24.27
CA GLU A 217 -8.34 15.39 -22.86
C GLU A 217 -9.36 14.36 -22.32
N CYS A 218 -10.20 13.80 -23.20
CA CYS A 218 -11.24 12.85 -22.81
C CYS A 218 -10.86 11.38 -23.04
N VAL A 219 -9.62 11.09 -23.45
CA VAL A 219 -9.13 9.72 -23.72
C VAL A 219 -9.31 8.81 -22.51
N ILE A 220 -8.80 9.21 -21.33
CA ILE A 220 -8.86 8.37 -20.12
C ILE A 220 -10.30 8.20 -19.60
N PRO A 221 -11.10 9.28 -19.47
CA PRO A 221 -12.51 9.16 -19.13
C PRO A 221 -13.27 8.18 -20.03
N LEU A 222 -13.16 8.36 -21.34
CA LEU A 222 -13.85 7.54 -22.32
C LEU A 222 -13.36 6.09 -22.27
N ALA A 223 -12.05 5.87 -22.22
CA ALA A 223 -11.46 4.54 -22.08
C ALA A 223 -12.00 3.82 -20.84
N THR A 224 -12.12 4.52 -19.70
CA THR A 224 -12.59 3.95 -18.44
C THR A 224 -14.02 3.40 -18.56
N VAL A 225 -14.92 4.18 -19.16
CA VAL A 225 -16.32 3.78 -19.34
C VAL A 225 -16.43 2.59 -20.30
N LEU A 226 -15.74 2.66 -21.44
CA LEU A 226 -15.78 1.59 -22.45
C LEU A 226 -15.12 0.30 -21.95
N ARG A 227 -14.10 0.42 -21.11
CA ARG A 227 -13.44 -0.70 -20.43
C ARG A 227 -14.39 -1.42 -19.48
N ASP A 228 -15.08 -0.70 -18.58
CA ASP A 228 -16.08 -1.28 -17.67
C ASP A 228 -17.19 -1.99 -18.45
N MET A 229 -17.66 -1.39 -19.54
CA MET A 229 -18.64 -2.00 -20.42
C MET A 229 -18.14 -3.34 -21.01
N LEU A 230 -16.93 -3.38 -21.59
CA LEU A 230 -16.37 -4.61 -22.16
C LEU A 230 -16.22 -5.70 -21.11
N GLN A 231 -15.80 -5.34 -19.89
CA GLN A 231 -15.69 -6.28 -18.77
C GLN A 231 -17.05 -6.86 -18.37
N ARG A 232 -18.08 -6.03 -18.25
CA ARG A 232 -19.46 -6.47 -17.96
C ARG A 232 -19.98 -7.42 -19.03
N VAL A 233 -19.81 -7.05 -20.30
CA VAL A 233 -20.27 -7.87 -21.43
C VAL A 233 -19.54 -9.21 -21.44
N ALA A 234 -18.24 -9.25 -21.13
CA ALA A 234 -17.49 -10.50 -21.00
C ALA A 234 -17.95 -11.35 -19.81
N TYR A 235 -18.25 -10.73 -18.67
CA TYR A 235 -18.79 -11.40 -17.50
C TYR A 235 -20.16 -12.03 -17.80
N GLU A 236 -21.09 -11.24 -18.35
CA GLU A 236 -22.43 -11.70 -18.75
C GLU A 236 -22.36 -12.80 -19.81
N ARG A 237 -21.42 -12.73 -20.77
CA ARG A 237 -21.21 -13.82 -21.74
C ARG A 237 -20.79 -15.13 -21.08
N THR A 238 -19.99 -15.05 -20.02
CA THR A 238 -19.53 -16.22 -19.25
C THR A 238 -20.62 -16.74 -18.32
N ALA A 239 -21.54 -15.89 -17.88
CA ALA A 239 -22.71 -16.28 -17.10
C ALA A 239 -23.86 -16.82 -17.98
N ALA A 240 -24.00 -16.30 -19.20
CA ALA A 240 -25.05 -16.61 -20.17
C ALA A 240 -24.67 -17.69 -21.18
N THR A 241 -23.58 -18.45 -20.96
CA THR A 241 -23.28 -19.71 -21.66
C THR A 241 -24.46 -20.68 -21.47
N GLY A 242 -25.45 -20.55 -22.35
CA GLY A 242 -26.74 -21.23 -22.30
C GLY A 242 -27.88 -20.55 -23.08
N ARG A 243 -27.84 -19.24 -23.37
CA ARG A 243 -28.92 -18.56 -24.15
C ARG A 243 -28.36 -17.55 -25.14
N GLY A 244 -28.54 -17.82 -26.44
CA GLY A 244 -27.87 -17.15 -27.55
C GLY A 244 -28.42 -15.78 -27.95
N LYS A 245 -28.19 -14.73 -27.13
CA LYS A 245 -28.44 -13.33 -27.54
C LYS A 245 -27.24 -12.44 -27.17
N LYS A 246 -26.21 -12.44 -28.02
CA LYS A 246 -24.88 -11.84 -27.73
C LYS A 246 -24.71 -10.38 -28.17
N GLU A 247 -25.48 -9.92 -29.15
CA GLU A 247 -25.33 -8.60 -29.77
C GLU A 247 -26.36 -7.59 -29.23
N GLU A 248 -27.56 -8.07 -28.92
CA GLU A 248 -28.68 -7.28 -28.38
C GLU A 248 -28.37 -6.68 -27.00
N ILE A 249 -27.61 -7.40 -26.16
CA ILE A 249 -27.22 -6.98 -24.81
C ILE A 249 -26.26 -5.78 -24.84
N LEU A 250 -25.26 -5.83 -25.72
CA LEU A 250 -24.27 -4.75 -25.86
C LEU A 250 -24.92 -3.48 -26.41
N TYR A 251 -25.77 -3.64 -27.43
CA TYR A 251 -26.51 -2.52 -28.01
C TYR A 251 -27.41 -1.86 -26.96
N ASN A 252 -28.23 -2.63 -26.24
CA ASN A 252 -29.15 -2.13 -25.23
C ASN A 252 -28.45 -1.41 -24.07
N TYR A 253 -27.27 -1.89 -23.65
CA TYR A 253 -26.50 -1.24 -22.58
C TYR A 253 -25.89 0.09 -23.04
N ILE A 254 -25.33 0.16 -24.25
CA ILE A 254 -24.75 1.41 -24.76
C ILE A 254 -25.83 2.48 -24.99
N THR A 255 -27.03 2.05 -25.39
CA THR A 255 -28.18 2.95 -25.53
C THR A 255 -28.96 3.16 -24.23
N SER A 256 -28.50 2.58 -23.11
CA SER A 256 -29.22 2.64 -21.84
C SER A 256 -29.08 4.01 -21.17
N HIS A 257 -30.11 4.38 -20.42
CA HIS A 257 -30.11 5.58 -19.59
C HIS A 257 -28.99 5.55 -18.53
N GLU A 258 -28.61 4.37 -18.03
CA GLU A 258 -27.51 4.22 -17.06
C GLU A 258 -26.14 4.56 -17.63
N PHE A 259 -25.86 4.18 -18.89
CA PHE A 259 -24.62 4.52 -19.56
C PHE A 259 -24.51 6.05 -19.73
N ARG A 260 -25.61 6.69 -20.15
CA ARG A 260 -25.68 8.14 -20.32
C ARG A 260 -25.45 8.90 -19.01
N GLN A 261 -26.10 8.50 -17.92
CA GLN A 261 -25.89 9.13 -16.61
C GLN A 261 -24.45 8.99 -16.10
N ARG A 262 -23.80 7.85 -16.34
CA ARG A 262 -22.39 7.66 -15.93
C ARG A 262 -21.42 8.50 -16.76
N VAL A 263 -21.69 8.63 -18.06
CA VAL A 263 -20.95 9.53 -18.93
C VAL A 263 -21.13 10.98 -18.48
N GLU A 264 -22.37 11.41 -18.20
CA GLU A 264 -22.68 12.74 -17.69
C GLU A 264 -21.98 13.02 -16.35
N ALA A 265 -21.98 12.08 -15.40
CA ALA A 265 -21.29 12.21 -14.12
C ALA A 265 -19.76 12.35 -14.27
N ILE A 266 -19.15 11.62 -15.20
CA ILE A 266 -17.71 11.72 -15.47
C ILE A 266 -17.40 13.06 -16.14
N VAL A 267 -18.23 13.53 -17.06
CA VAL A 267 -18.09 14.84 -17.70
C VAL A 267 -18.25 15.97 -16.67
N GLU A 268 -19.17 15.84 -15.71
CA GLU A 268 -19.35 16.82 -14.62
C GLU A 268 -18.14 16.87 -13.67
N VAL A 269 -17.60 15.71 -13.27
CA VAL A 269 -16.38 15.64 -12.45
C VAL A 269 -15.20 16.31 -13.16
N PHE A 270 -15.07 16.12 -14.47
CA PHE A 270 -14.01 16.76 -15.26
C PHE A 270 -14.21 18.27 -15.42
N LYS A 271 -15.45 18.74 -15.65
CA LYS A 271 -15.75 20.18 -15.71
C LYS A 271 -15.50 20.88 -14.37
N GLY A 272 -15.75 20.20 -13.25
CA GLY A 272 -15.47 20.73 -11.91
C GLY A 272 -13.99 20.76 -11.51
N MET A 273 -13.11 20.05 -12.21
CA MET A 273 -11.65 20.09 -11.97
C MET A 273 -10.92 21.16 -12.78
N GLN A 274 -11.56 21.75 -13.80
CA GLN A 274 -11.04 22.87 -14.58
C GLN A 274 -11.49 24.25 -14.07
N SER A 275 -12.30 24.30 -13.01
CA SER A 275 -12.74 25.52 -12.32
C SER A 275 -11.95 25.80 -11.06
#